data_AF-A0A9Q0WWY7-F1
#
_entry.id   AF-A0A9Q0WWY7-F1
#
_cell.length_a   1.000
_cell.length_b   1.000
_cell.length_c   1.000
_cell.angle_alpha   90.00
_cell.angle_beta   90.00
_cell.angle_gamma   90.00
#
_symmetry.space_group_name_H-M   'P 1'
#
loop_
_entity.id
_entity.type
_entity.pdbx_description
1 polymer ?
#
loop_
_entity_poly.entity_id
_entity_poly.type
_entity_poly.pdbx_seq_one_letter_code
_entity_poly.pdbx_strand_id
1 'polypeptide(L)'
;MVPVIGSGKLITTPIITDDGQTVIDSSINSTFSDKRSIQWMRALHQIGLDVVRTDRALAFYDSEKNQAKLWDILAIYAWVDNDISYVQGMNDICSPMVILLENEADAFWCFERAMRRLRENFRCSASSMGVQTQLSTLSQVIKTVDPKLHQHLEALDGGEYLFAFRMLMVLFRREFTFADSLYLWELMWAMEYNPNIFSLYERPIAESDKSAESVLNNKLLKQCGKFERNKVKTGCTDQRSALAVFLVASVLEAKNKRILKEAKGLDDVVQILSDITGNIDARKVCKDALKIHKKYLSKAKK
;
A
#
# COMPACT_ATOMS: atom_id res chain seq x y z
N MET A 1 9.61 -24.06 27.88
CA MET A 1 9.62 -22.72 27.24
C MET A 1 8.17 -22.34 27.05
N VAL A 2 7.71 -21.25 27.66
CA VAL A 2 6.32 -20.78 27.50
C VAL A 2 6.19 -20.24 26.08
N PRO A 3 5.21 -20.68 25.27
CA PRO A 3 5.06 -20.21 23.90
C PRO A 3 4.74 -18.71 23.89
N VAL A 4 5.42 -17.96 23.04
CA VAL A 4 5.19 -16.52 22.92
C VAL A 4 3.87 -16.31 22.16
N ILE A 5 2.90 -15.66 22.79
CA ILE A 5 1.62 -15.28 22.15
C ILE A 5 1.94 -14.40 20.93
N GLY A 6 1.22 -14.61 19.83
CA GLY A 6 1.45 -13.85 18.58
C GLY A 6 2.60 -14.34 17.71
N SER A 7 3.41 -15.32 18.16
CA SER A 7 4.43 -15.97 17.31
C SER A 7 3.85 -16.78 16.13
N GLY A 8 2.53 -16.95 16.07
CA GLY A 8 1.87 -17.76 15.03
C GLY A 8 2.04 -19.27 15.20
N LYS A 9 2.80 -19.74 16.20
CA LYS A 9 2.81 -21.15 16.64
C LYS A 9 1.52 -21.56 17.34
N LEU A 10 0.87 -20.59 17.99
CA LEU A 10 -0.49 -20.66 18.49
C LEU A 10 -1.30 -19.62 17.73
N ILE A 11 -2.07 -20.06 16.73
CA ILE A 11 -3.01 -19.19 16.03
C ILE A 11 -4.34 -19.31 16.77
N THR A 12 -4.91 -18.18 17.21
CA THR A 12 -6.24 -18.15 17.80
C THR A 12 -7.21 -18.84 16.85
N THR A 13 -7.98 -19.82 17.30
CA THR A 13 -8.98 -20.45 16.43
C THR A 13 -9.99 -19.40 15.96
N PRO A 14 -10.43 -19.46 14.68
CA PRO A 14 -11.51 -18.58 14.25
C PRO A 14 -12.74 -18.86 15.13
N ILE A 15 -13.46 -17.80 15.51
CA ILE A 15 -14.67 -17.93 16.33
C ILE A 15 -15.75 -18.59 15.47
N ILE A 16 -15.97 -19.89 15.69
CA ILE A 16 -16.98 -20.73 15.04
C ILE A 16 -18.05 -21.03 16.10
N THR A 17 -19.33 -20.82 15.81
CA THR A 17 -20.42 -21.35 16.65
C THR A 17 -20.49 -22.87 16.50
N ASP A 18 -21.11 -23.57 17.46
CA ASP A 18 -21.21 -25.05 17.49
C ASP A 18 -21.76 -25.70 16.20
N ASP A 19 -22.42 -24.92 15.33
CA ASP A 19 -22.98 -25.35 14.05
C ASP A 19 -22.04 -25.19 12.84
N GLY A 20 -20.77 -24.82 13.04
CA GLY A 20 -19.77 -24.75 11.96
C GLY A 20 -19.91 -23.54 11.02
N GLN A 21 -20.82 -22.61 11.30
CA GLN A 21 -20.97 -21.34 10.58
C GLN A 21 -20.20 -20.21 11.28
N THR A 22 -19.70 -19.24 10.50
CA THR A 22 -19.21 -17.97 11.06
C THR A 22 -20.37 -17.23 11.70
N VAL A 23 -20.24 -16.80 12.96
CA VAL A 23 -21.32 -16.10 13.69
C VAL A 23 -21.78 -14.85 12.93
N ILE A 24 -22.82 -14.98 12.13
CA ILE A 24 -23.63 -13.87 11.66
C ILE A 24 -24.95 -14.11 12.34
N ASP A 25 -25.12 -13.64 13.58
CA ASP A 25 -26.48 -13.65 14.08
C ASP A 25 -26.90 -12.47 14.93
N SER A 26 -28.12 -12.06 14.61
CA SER A 26 -28.70 -10.74 14.72
C SER A 26 -29.38 -10.53 16.07
N SER A 27 -29.02 -11.32 17.08
CA SER A 27 -29.94 -11.70 18.14
C SER A 27 -29.37 -11.56 19.55
N ILE A 28 -28.34 -10.74 19.74
CA ILE A 28 -27.86 -10.38 21.08
C ILE A 28 -27.90 -8.86 21.21
N ASN A 29 -28.83 -8.37 22.03
CA ASN A 29 -28.83 -7.01 22.58
C ASN A 29 -27.69 -6.85 23.60
N SER A 30 -26.45 -7.15 23.21
CA SER A 30 -25.24 -6.84 23.97
C SER A 30 -24.63 -5.55 23.42
N THR A 31 -24.34 -4.66 24.35
CA THR A 31 -23.73 -3.34 24.22
C THR A 31 -22.57 -3.30 23.21
N PHE A 32 -22.46 -2.19 22.49
CA PHE A 32 -21.47 -1.81 21.46
C PHE A 32 -20.02 -2.34 21.62
N SER A 33 -19.59 -2.66 22.85
CA SER A 33 -18.31 -3.28 23.19
C SER A 33 -18.12 -4.70 22.64
N ASP A 34 -19.20 -5.48 22.47
CA ASP A 34 -19.10 -6.89 22.09
C ASP A 34 -18.82 -7.04 20.58
N LYS A 35 -19.53 -6.28 19.73
CA LYS A 35 -19.33 -6.31 18.27
C LYS A 35 -17.91 -5.91 17.84
N ARG A 36 -17.36 -4.85 18.43
CA ARG A 36 -15.98 -4.40 18.17
C ARG A 36 -14.97 -5.45 18.61
N SER A 37 -15.16 -6.02 19.80
CA SER A 37 -14.28 -7.08 20.33
C SER A 37 -14.32 -8.33 19.47
N ILE A 38 -15.51 -8.77 19.02
CA ILE A 38 -15.69 -9.90 18.12
C ILE A 38 -15.00 -9.66 16.77
N GLN A 39 -15.16 -8.47 16.18
CA GLN A 39 -14.49 -8.11 14.93
C GLN A 39 -12.96 -8.11 15.08
N TRP A 40 -12.45 -7.54 16.17
CA TRP A 40 -11.03 -7.54 16.46
C TRP A 40 -10.48 -8.95 16.67
N MET A 41 -11.16 -9.80 17.45
CA MET A 41 -10.74 -11.20 17.64
C MET A 41 -10.69 -11.98 16.32
N ARG A 42 -11.59 -11.69 15.37
CA ARG A 42 -11.52 -12.27 14.02
C ARG A 42 -10.27 -11.81 13.26
N ALA A 43 -9.92 -10.53 13.38
CA ALA A 43 -8.69 -10.00 12.78
C ALA A 43 -7.43 -10.69 13.35
N LEU A 44 -7.40 -11.01 14.64
CA LEU A 44 -6.25 -11.67 15.28
C LEU A 44 -5.88 -13.02 14.64
N HIS A 45 -6.89 -13.81 14.24
CA HIS A 45 -6.66 -15.07 13.53
C HIS A 45 -5.95 -14.83 12.20
N GLN A 46 -6.47 -13.89 11.39
CA GLN A 46 -5.89 -13.56 10.09
C GLN A 46 -4.49 -12.95 10.22
N ILE A 47 -4.26 -12.11 11.23
CA ILE A 47 -2.94 -11.56 11.55
C ILE A 47 -1.97 -12.71 11.86
N GLY A 48 -2.37 -13.69 12.68
CA GLY A 48 -1.56 -14.86 12.99
C GLY A 48 -1.12 -15.64 11.74
N LEU A 49 -2.05 -15.90 10.81
CA LEU A 49 -1.74 -16.56 9.54
C LEU A 49 -0.74 -15.73 8.70
N ASP A 50 -0.89 -14.42 8.70
CA ASP A 50 -0.07 -13.50 7.90
C ASP A 50 1.33 -13.30 8.48
N VAL A 51 1.46 -13.25 9.80
CA VAL A 51 2.75 -13.18 10.50
C VAL A 51 3.61 -14.39 10.15
N VAL A 52 3.04 -15.60 10.19
CA VAL A 52 3.79 -16.84 9.90
C VAL A 52 4.31 -16.86 8.47
N ARG A 53 3.68 -16.18 7.52
CA ARG A 53 4.08 -16.11 6.10
C ARG A 53 4.85 -14.85 5.72
N THR A 54 5.06 -13.93 6.66
CA THR A 54 5.78 -12.67 6.40
C THR A 54 7.27 -12.94 6.28
N ASP A 55 7.86 -12.51 5.15
CA ASP A 55 9.30 -12.45 4.91
C ASP A 55 10.14 -13.63 5.43
N ARG A 56 9.65 -14.86 5.25
CA ARG A 56 10.31 -16.10 5.72
C ARG A 56 11.75 -16.29 5.26
N ALA A 57 12.16 -15.61 4.19
CA ALA A 57 13.54 -15.64 3.71
C ALA A 57 14.51 -14.78 4.57
N LEU A 58 13.99 -13.90 5.43
CA LEU A 58 14.77 -13.06 6.32
C LEU A 58 14.97 -13.78 7.66
N ALA A 59 16.22 -14.03 8.04
CA ALA A 59 16.59 -14.66 9.31
C ALA A 59 16.04 -13.92 10.54
N PHE A 60 15.68 -12.64 10.39
CA PHE A 60 15.01 -11.87 11.44
C PHE A 60 13.74 -12.55 11.95
N TYR A 61 12.95 -13.17 11.06
CA TYR A 61 11.70 -13.84 11.42
C TYR A 61 11.86 -15.30 11.85
N ASP A 62 13.09 -15.82 11.96
CA ASP A 62 13.33 -17.11 12.60
C ASP A 62 13.08 -17.05 14.13
N SER A 63 13.15 -15.84 14.71
CA SER A 63 12.86 -15.60 16.11
C SER A 63 11.37 -15.43 16.37
N GLU A 64 10.81 -16.27 17.25
CA GLU A 64 9.44 -16.15 17.74
C GLU A 64 9.14 -14.79 18.37
N LYS A 65 10.15 -14.17 19.01
CA LYS A 65 10.02 -12.85 19.62
C LYS A 65 9.74 -11.77 18.56
N ASN A 66 10.39 -11.86 17.41
CA ASN A 66 10.22 -10.91 16.31
C ASN A 66 8.89 -11.11 15.58
N GLN A 67 8.43 -12.36 15.47
CA GLN A 67 7.09 -12.67 14.96
C GLN A 67 6.00 -12.14 15.90
N ALA A 68 6.15 -12.35 17.21
CA ALA A 68 5.24 -11.82 18.22
C ALA A 68 5.17 -10.29 18.17
N LYS A 69 6.32 -9.62 18.07
CA LYS A 69 6.38 -8.15 17.90
C LYS A 69 5.60 -7.66 16.68
N LEU A 70 5.71 -8.36 15.53
CA LEU A 70 4.92 -8.02 14.35
C LEU A 70 3.41 -8.23 14.60
N TRP A 71 3.05 -9.33 15.26
CA TRP A 71 1.66 -9.62 15.61
C TRP A 71 1.07 -8.57 16.57
N ASP A 72 1.78 -8.21 17.62
CA ASP A 72 1.34 -7.25 18.64
C ASP A 72 1.03 -5.88 18.00
N ILE A 73 1.93 -5.36 17.16
CA ILE A 73 1.74 -4.09 16.46
C ILE A 73 0.51 -4.15 15.54
N LEU A 74 0.34 -5.23 14.77
CA LEU A 74 -0.79 -5.40 13.87
C LEU A 74 -2.12 -5.55 14.65
N ALA A 75 -2.09 -6.26 15.77
CA ALA A 75 -3.24 -6.44 16.65
C ALA A 75 -3.66 -5.11 17.27
N ILE A 76 -2.72 -4.32 17.79
CA ILE A 76 -3.00 -2.99 18.35
C ILE A 76 -3.54 -2.06 17.25
N TYR A 77 -2.94 -2.07 16.05
CA TYR A 77 -3.45 -1.25 14.95
C TYR A 77 -4.90 -1.60 14.60
N ALA A 78 -5.21 -2.89 14.48
CA ALA A 78 -6.56 -3.37 14.17
C ALA A 78 -7.61 -2.95 15.21
N TRP A 79 -7.17 -2.73 16.47
CA TRP A 79 -8.01 -2.15 17.51
C TRP A 79 -8.16 -0.64 17.37
N VAL A 80 -7.07 0.06 17.06
CA VAL A 80 -7.03 1.54 16.99
C VAL A 80 -7.82 2.09 15.80
N ASP A 81 -7.60 1.57 14.59
CA ASP A 81 -8.38 1.93 13.39
C ASP A 81 -9.44 0.85 13.12
N ASN A 82 -10.55 0.92 13.85
CA ASN A 82 -11.63 -0.06 13.76
C ASN A 82 -12.35 -0.03 12.39
N ASP A 83 -12.26 1.06 11.64
CA ASP A 83 -12.94 1.19 10.35
C ASP A 83 -12.26 0.32 9.27
N ILE A 84 -10.93 0.24 9.30
CA ILE A 84 -10.15 -0.62 8.40
C ILE A 84 -9.87 -1.97 9.04
N SER A 85 -9.63 -1.98 10.35
CA SER A 85 -9.14 -3.13 11.09
C SER A 85 -7.84 -3.68 10.45
N TYR A 86 -7.69 -5.00 10.39
CA TYR A 86 -6.61 -5.66 9.66
C TYR A 86 -7.06 -6.09 8.26
N VAL A 87 -6.26 -5.75 7.26
CA VAL A 87 -6.40 -6.22 5.87
C VAL A 87 -5.10 -6.90 5.45
N GLN A 88 -5.24 -8.03 4.76
CA GLN A 88 -4.10 -8.76 4.20
C GLN A 88 -3.20 -7.84 3.36
N GLY A 89 -1.89 -7.89 3.63
CA GLY A 89 -0.88 -7.01 3.03
C GLY A 89 -0.38 -5.92 3.97
N MET A 90 -1.11 -5.61 5.04
CA MET A 90 -0.63 -4.67 6.07
C MET A 90 0.61 -5.19 6.82
N ASN A 91 0.72 -6.50 6.97
CA ASN A 91 1.92 -7.18 7.49
C ASN A 91 3.17 -6.85 6.67
N ASP A 92 3.04 -6.66 5.34
CA ASP A 92 4.16 -6.34 4.46
C ASP A 92 4.64 -4.90 4.65
N ILE A 93 3.72 -4.00 5.02
CA ILE A 93 4.03 -2.61 5.38
C ILE A 93 4.64 -2.51 6.78
N CYS A 94 4.16 -3.33 7.72
CA CYS A 94 4.62 -3.34 9.10
C CYS A 94 6.00 -3.98 9.26
N SER A 95 6.29 -5.05 8.49
CA SER A 95 7.54 -5.81 8.60
C SER A 95 8.81 -4.94 8.62
N PRO A 96 9.00 -3.99 7.68
CA PRO A 96 10.17 -3.12 7.71
C PRO A 96 10.27 -2.24 8.96
N MET A 97 9.15 -1.81 9.55
CA MET A 97 9.14 -1.02 10.79
C MET A 97 9.61 -1.87 11.98
N VAL A 98 9.16 -3.13 12.04
CA VAL A 98 9.55 -4.08 13.09
C VAL A 98 11.04 -4.41 13.03
N ILE A 99 11.58 -4.54 11.82
CA ILE A 99 13.00 -4.86 11.56
C ILE A 99 13.90 -3.66 11.89
N LEU A 100 13.49 -2.44 11.51
CA LEU A 100 14.34 -1.24 11.65
C LEU A 100 14.33 -0.66 13.06
N LEU A 101 13.20 -0.74 13.77
CA LEU A 101 13.01 -0.06 15.04
C LEU A 101 13.01 -1.09 16.17
N GLU A 102 13.98 -1.01 17.08
CA GLU A 102 14.08 -1.96 18.20
C GLU A 102 12.90 -1.84 19.17
N ASN A 103 12.47 -0.61 19.46
CA ASN A 103 11.34 -0.32 20.32
C ASN A 103 10.01 -0.57 19.59
N GLU A 104 9.14 -1.34 20.23
CA GLU A 104 7.84 -1.72 19.67
C GLU A 104 6.86 -0.55 19.56
N ALA A 105 6.87 0.37 20.51
CA ALA A 105 6.03 1.56 20.46
C ALA A 105 6.44 2.49 19.31
N ASP A 106 7.74 2.66 19.09
CA ASP A 106 8.25 3.44 17.95
C ASP A 106 7.85 2.77 16.62
N ALA A 107 8.01 1.45 16.53
CA ALA A 107 7.58 0.67 15.37
C ALA A 107 6.07 0.82 15.10
N PHE A 108 5.25 0.77 16.15
CA PHE A 108 3.81 0.99 16.06
C PHE A 108 3.48 2.39 15.52
N TRP A 109 4.07 3.45 16.06
CA TRP A 109 3.76 4.81 15.61
C TRP A 109 4.28 5.11 14.20
N CYS A 110 5.42 4.55 13.82
CA CYS A 110 5.90 4.61 12.44
C CYS A 110 4.96 3.87 11.48
N PHE A 111 4.51 2.67 11.86
CA PHE A 111 3.54 1.89 11.09
C PHE A 111 2.19 2.62 10.96
N GLU A 112 1.64 3.16 12.06
CA GLU A 112 0.38 3.92 12.05
C GLU A 112 0.46 5.12 11.09
N ARG A 113 1.57 5.87 11.13
CA ARG A 113 1.78 7.01 10.22
C ARG A 113 1.94 6.58 8.76
N ALA A 114 2.55 5.43 8.50
CA ALA A 114 2.61 4.86 7.16
C ALA A 114 1.21 4.45 6.69
N MET A 115 0.43 3.81 7.56
CA MET A 115 -0.95 3.43 7.28
C MET A 115 -1.86 4.62 7.03
N ARG A 116 -1.70 5.77 7.70
CA ARG A 116 -2.45 6.99 7.35
C ARG A 116 -2.25 7.41 5.89
N ARG A 117 -1.08 7.19 5.31
CA ARG A 117 -0.81 7.49 3.88
C ARG A 117 -1.43 6.46 2.95
N LEU A 118 -1.47 5.20 3.37
CA LEU A 118 -1.97 4.07 2.59
C LEU A 118 -3.42 3.72 2.91
N ARG A 119 -4.05 4.46 3.81
CA ARG A 119 -5.34 4.15 4.43
C ARG A 119 -6.40 3.82 3.38
N GLU A 120 -6.48 4.65 2.35
CA GLU A 120 -7.43 4.49 1.25
C GLU A 120 -7.16 3.24 0.39
N ASN A 121 -5.92 2.73 0.33
CA ASN A 121 -5.63 1.47 -0.36
C ASN A 121 -6.29 0.27 0.32
N PHE A 122 -6.50 0.35 1.63
CA PHE A 122 -7.07 -0.72 2.46
C PHE A 122 -8.53 -0.49 2.83
N ARG A 123 -9.13 0.65 2.43
CA ARG A 123 -10.57 0.90 2.61
C ARG A 123 -11.35 -0.02 1.66
N CYS A 124 -11.93 -1.09 2.20
CA CYS A 124 -12.86 -1.97 1.49
C CYS A 124 -14.30 -1.46 1.69
N SER A 125 -14.81 -0.65 0.76
CA SER A 125 -16.25 -0.36 0.68
C SER A 125 -16.90 -1.17 -0.44
N ALA A 126 -18.17 -1.54 -0.26
CA ALA A 126 -18.96 -2.40 -1.14
C ALA A 126 -19.10 -1.90 -2.61
N SER A 127 -18.57 -0.72 -2.94
CA SER A 127 -18.74 -0.08 -4.25
C SER A 127 -17.48 0.60 -4.83
N SER A 128 -16.34 0.65 -4.12
CA SER A 128 -15.05 1.01 -4.73
C SER A 128 -13.87 0.73 -3.78
N MET A 129 -12.78 0.17 -4.31
CA MET A 129 -11.51 0.04 -3.58
C MET A 129 -10.62 1.24 -3.94
N GLY A 130 -9.90 1.85 -2.98
CA GLY A 130 -9.01 2.98 -3.28
C GLY A 130 -7.90 2.63 -4.28
N VAL A 131 -7.49 1.35 -4.33
CA VAL A 131 -6.56 0.85 -5.36
C VAL A 131 -7.19 0.86 -6.76
N GLN A 132 -8.49 0.59 -6.91
CA GLN A 132 -9.17 0.63 -8.21
C GLN A 132 -9.15 2.03 -8.82
N THR A 133 -9.27 3.07 -7.99
CA THR A 133 -9.12 4.46 -8.46
C THR A 133 -7.70 4.74 -8.98
N GLN A 134 -6.68 4.19 -8.31
CA GLN A 134 -5.30 4.29 -8.76
C GLN A 134 -5.05 3.49 -10.04
N LEU A 135 -5.66 2.32 -10.21
CA LEU A 135 -5.60 1.52 -11.43
C LEU A 135 -6.27 2.22 -12.61
N SER A 136 -7.43 2.85 -12.38
CA SER A 136 -8.09 3.68 -13.39
C SER A 136 -7.20 4.87 -13.79
N THR A 137 -6.56 5.52 -12.82
CA THR A 137 -5.59 6.59 -13.09
C THR A 137 -4.38 6.08 -13.87
N LEU A 138 -3.84 4.91 -13.52
CA LEU A 138 -2.76 4.25 -14.25
C LEU A 138 -3.14 3.99 -15.71
N SER A 139 -4.34 3.44 -15.91
CA SER A 139 -4.90 3.15 -17.23
C SER A 139 -4.96 4.43 -18.10
N GLN A 140 -5.46 5.54 -17.54
CA GLN A 140 -5.46 6.85 -18.20
C GLN A 140 -4.05 7.36 -18.50
N VAL A 141 -3.12 7.26 -17.54
CA VAL A 141 -1.73 7.69 -17.72
C VAL A 141 -1.08 6.94 -18.88
N ILE A 142 -1.18 5.60 -18.91
CA ILE A 142 -0.61 4.78 -19.98
C ILE A 142 -1.29 5.10 -21.32
N LYS A 143 -2.62 5.23 -21.35
CA LYS A 143 -3.36 5.62 -22.57
C LYS A 143 -2.88 6.94 -23.17
N THR A 144 -2.56 7.94 -22.35
CA THR A 144 -2.05 9.24 -22.82
C THR A 144 -0.56 9.19 -23.18
N VAL A 145 0.24 8.49 -22.39
CA VAL A 145 1.70 8.47 -22.50
C VAL A 145 2.16 7.53 -23.61
N ASP A 146 1.59 6.34 -23.67
CA ASP A 146 1.87 5.26 -24.63
C ASP A 146 0.57 4.52 -25.06
N PRO A 147 -0.17 5.08 -26.03
CA PRO A 147 -1.43 4.49 -26.49
C PRO A 147 -1.29 3.09 -27.08
N LYS A 148 -0.12 2.76 -27.67
CA LYS A 148 0.11 1.46 -28.30
C LYS A 148 0.20 0.36 -27.24
N LEU A 149 0.92 0.62 -26.16
CA LEU A 149 0.99 -0.30 -25.03
C LEU A 149 -0.39 -0.49 -24.40
N HIS A 150 -1.15 0.60 -24.20
CA HIS A 150 -2.50 0.53 -23.65
C HIS A 150 -3.43 -0.37 -24.47
N GLN A 151 -3.47 -0.15 -25.80
CA GLN A 151 -4.31 -0.94 -26.72
C GLN A 151 -3.92 -2.41 -26.73
N HIS A 152 -2.61 -2.72 -26.67
CA HIS A 152 -2.15 -4.11 -26.57
C HIS A 152 -2.63 -4.76 -25.28
N LEU A 153 -2.51 -4.07 -24.13
CA LEU A 153 -3.00 -4.58 -22.86
C LEU A 153 -4.52 -4.76 -22.84
N GLU A 154 -5.30 -3.84 -23.44
CA GLU A 154 -6.74 -4.01 -23.61
C GLU A 154 -7.09 -5.24 -24.46
N ALA A 155 -6.34 -5.48 -25.55
CA ALA A 155 -6.54 -6.66 -26.40
C ALA A 155 -6.22 -7.99 -25.69
N LEU A 156 -5.41 -7.94 -24.63
CA LEU A 156 -5.09 -9.08 -23.76
C LEU A 156 -6.02 -9.22 -22.55
N ASP A 157 -7.15 -8.50 -22.53
CA ASP A 157 -8.09 -8.43 -21.40
C ASP A 157 -7.47 -7.85 -20.11
N GLY A 158 -6.38 -7.10 -20.25
CA GLY A 158 -5.64 -6.44 -19.17
C GLY A 158 -5.92 -4.95 -19.01
N GLY A 159 -7.01 -4.44 -19.59
CA GLY A 159 -7.35 -3.01 -19.64
C GLY A 159 -7.61 -2.34 -18.29
N GLU A 160 -7.94 -3.14 -17.27
CA GLU A 160 -8.14 -2.70 -15.88
C GLU A 160 -6.86 -2.73 -15.04
N TYR A 161 -5.74 -3.24 -15.58
CA TYR A 161 -4.42 -3.26 -14.93
C TYR A 161 -4.40 -4.02 -13.59
N LEU A 162 -5.30 -4.98 -13.36
CA LEU A 162 -5.40 -5.73 -12.09
C LEU A 162 -4.09 -6.43 -11.68
N PHE A 163 -3.21 -6.77 -12.62
CA PHE A 163 -1.87 -7.30 -12.35
C PHE A 163 -0.99 -6.33 -11.53
N ALA A 164 -1.26 -5.02 -11.56
CA ALA A 164 -0.54 -4.01 -10.80
C ALA A 164 -1.14 -3.76 -9.40
N PHE A 165 -2.26 -4.42 -9.06
CA PHE A 165 -2.96 -4.22 -7.79
C PHE A 165 -2.01 -4.38 -6.59
N ARG A 166 -1.25 -5.48 -6.55
CA ARG A 166 -0.28 -5.77 -5.48
C ARG A 166 0.80 -4.70 -5.37
N MET A 167 1.30 -4.20 -6.51
CA MET A 167 2.35 -3.17 -6.55
C MET A 167 1.89 -1.88 -5.88
N LEU A 168 0.63 -1.49 -6.09
CA LEU A 168 0.05 -0.29 -5.49
C LEU A 168 -0.36 -0.51 -4.03
N MET A 169 -0.99 -1.65 -3.73
CA MET A 169 -1.53 -1.94 -2.40
C MET A 169 -0.45 -1.91 -1.33
N VAL A 170 0.71 -2.54 -1.59
CA VAL A 170 1.82 -2.65 -0.63
C VAL A 170 3.08 -1.90 -1.06
N LEU A 171 2.95 -0.84 -1.86
CA LEU A 171 4.05 0.02 -2.32
C LEU A 171 5.28 -0.75 -2.83
N PHE A 172 5.06 -1.67 -3.75
CA PHE A 172 6.10 -2.51 -4.37
C PHE A 172 6.90 -3.39 -3.41
N ARG A 173 6.49 -3.55 -2.15
CA ARG A 173 7.23 -4.37 -1.17
C ARG A 173 7.53 -5.77 -1.66
N ARG A 174 6.65 -6.36 -2.48
CA ARG A 174 6.80 -7.70 -3.05
C ARG A 174 7.57 -7.73 -4.38
N GLU A 175 7.92 -6.58 -4.94
CA GLU A 175 8.61 -6.45 -6.25
C GLU A 175 10.10 -6.09 -6.11
N PHE A 176 10.52 -5.66 -4.92
CA PHE A 176 11.90 -5.28 -4.64
C PHE A 176 12.48 -6.15 -3.54
N THR A 177 13.82 -6.20 -3.46
CA THR A 177 14.50 -6.72 -2.28
C THR A 177 14.12 -5.89 -1.05
N PHE A 178 14.38 -6.42 0.15
CA PHE A 178 14.08 -5.69 1.39
C PHE A 178 14.76 -4.31 1.42
N ALA A 179 16.06 -4.26 1.10
CA ALA A 179 16.84 -3.02 1.10
C ALA A 179 16.36 -2.04 0.01
N ASP A 180 16.08 -2.51 -1.20
CA ASP A 180 15.61 -1.64 -2.27
C ASP A 180 14.20 -1.11 -2.01
N SER A 181 13.35 -1.89 -1.34
CA SER A 181 12.02 -1.45 -0.91
C SER A 181 12.13 -0.27 0.05
N LEU A 182 13.01 -0.37 1.05
CA LEU A 182 13.28 0.71 1.99
C LEU A 182 13.79 1.97 1.29
N TYR A 183 14.79 1.81 0.43
CA TYR A 183 15.34 2.93 -0.35
C TYR A 183 14.28 3.58 -1.25
N LEU A 184 13.41 2.79 -1.87
CA LEU A 184 12.28 3.29 -2.66
C LEU A 184 11.32 4.11 -1.79
N TRP A 185 10.96 3.60 -0.61
CA TRP A 185 10.03 4.29 0.29
C TRP A 185 10.59 5.62 0.81
N GLU A 186 11.85 5.65 1.24
CA GLU A 186 12.53 6.88 1.64
C GLU A 186 12.49 7.92 0.50
N LEU A 187 12.81 7.48 -0.72
CA LEU A 187 12.80 8.34 -1.89
C LEU A 187 11.39 8.84 -2.22
N MET A 188 10.38 7.97 -2.14
CA MET A 188 8.97 8.33 -2.36
C MET A 188 8.50 9.36 -1.33
N TRP A 189 8.71 9.10 -0.04
CA TRP A 189 8.30 10.00 1.04
C TRP A 189 9.01 11.35 0.97
N ALA A 190 10.29 11.38 0.59
CA ALA A 190 11.02 12.61 0.35
C ALA A 190 10.48 13.39 -0.88
N MET A 191 10.08 12.69 -1.94
CA MET A 191 9.51 13.33 -3.13
C MET A 191 8.11 13.89 -2.91
N GLU A 192 7.31 13.21 -2.09
CA GLU A 192 5.94 13.57 -1.71
C GLU A 192 5.89 14.44 -0.44
N TYR A 193 7.03 14.82 0.12
CA TYR A 193 7.08 15.59 1.36
C TYR A 193 6.35 16.94 1.21
N ASN A 194 5.45 17.22 2.14
CA ASN A 194 4.75 18.48 2.27
C ASN A 194 4.96 19.01 3.70
N PRO A 195 5.43 20.25 3.92
CA PRO A 195 5.62 20.80 5.27
C PRO A 195 4.37 20.77 6.14
N ASN A 196 3.19 20.88 5.53
CA ASN A 196 1.90 20.83 6.23
C ASN A 196 1.45 19.40 6.54
N ILE A 197 2.18 18.36 6.12
CA ILE A 197 1.77 16.97 6.38
C ILE A 197 1.73 16.66 7.87
N PHE A 198 2.53 17.36 8.67
CA PHE A 198 2.54 17.16 10.11
C PHE A 198 1.22 17.59 10.77
N SER A 199 0.60 18.67 10.31
CA SER A 199 -0.70 19.10 10.84
C SER A 199 -1.84 18.15 10.45
N LEU A 200 -1.68 17.37 9.38
CA LEU A 200 -2.58 16.25 9.05
C LEU A 200 -2.39 15.06 10.00
N TYR A 201 -1.17 14.83 10.51
CA TYR A 201 -0.92 13.75 11.47
C TYR A 201 -1.43 14.04 12.88
N GLU A 202 -1.52 15.31 13.27
CA GLU A 202 -2.06 15.69 14.59
C GLU A 202 -3.60 15.67 14.64
N ARG A 203 -4.28 15.59 13.48
CA ARG A 203 -5.75 15.48 13.45
C ARG A 203 -6.22 14.07 13.81
N PRO A 204 -7.39 13.95 14.48
CA PRO A 204 -8.04 12.66 14.70
C PRO A 204 -8.28 11.92 13.37
N ILE A 205 -8.13 10.59 13.37
CA ILE A 205 -8.32 9.73 12.18
C ILE A 205 -9.71 9.94 11.55
N ALA A 206 -10.74 10.21 12.36
CA ALA A 206 -12.10 10.48 11.90
C ALA A 206 -12.25 11.81 11.10
N GLU A 207 -11.27 12.72 11.16
CA GLU A 207 -11.31 14.03 10.50
C GLU A 207 -10.31 14.15 9.34
N SER A 208 -9.56 13.09 9.00
CA SER A 208 -8.55 13.12 7.95
C SER A 208 -9.12 13.28 6.53
N ASP A 209 -10.41 13.03 6.35
CA ASP A 209 -11.10 13.09 5.05
C ASP A 209 -11.44 14.53 4.60
N LYS A 210 -11.23 15.54 5.46
CA LYS A 210 -11.40 16.95 5.09
C LYS A 210 -10.08 17.51 4.55
N SER A 211 -10.01 17.67 3.23
CA SER A 211 -8.89 18.32 2.55
C SER A 211 -8.64 19.70 3.15
N ALA A 212 -7.50 19.87 3.82
CA ALA A 212 -7.04 21.18 4.22
C ALA A 212 -6.60 21.92 2.96
N GLU A 213 -7.42 22.84 2.44
CA GLU A 213 -6.98 23.85 1.49
C GLU A 213 -5.88 24.69 2.14
N SER A 214 -4.62 24.35 1.90
CA SER A 214 -3.52 25.16 2.37
C SER A 214 -3.26 26.29 1.38
N VAL A 215 -3.50 27.52 1.81
CA VAL A 215 -3.08 28.75 1.11
C VAL A 215 -1.57 28.68 0.88
N LEU A 216 -1.19 28.50 -0.38
CA LEU A 216 0.17 28.17 -0.75
C LEU A 216 1.03 29.43 -0.90
N ASN A 217 1.99 29.61 0.00
CA ASN A 217 2.97 30.69 -0.08
C ASN A 217 4.24 30.24 -0.83
N ASN A 218 4.86 31.11 -1.63
CA ASN A 218 6.04 30.78 -2.46
C ASN A 218 7.25 30.24 -1.67
N LYS A 219 7.33 30.55 -0.37
CA LYS A 219 8.35 30.03 0.55
C LYS A 219 8.12 28.56 0.94
N LEU A 220 6.85 28.14 1.14
CA LEU A 220 6.47 26.75 1.43
C LEU A 220 6.74 25.82 0.24
N LEU A 221 6.49 26.30 -0.98
CA LEU A 221 6.77 25.57 -2.23
C LEU A 221 8.21 25.09 -2.35
N LYS A 222 9.18 25.85 -1.82
CA LYS A 222 10.61 25.48 -1.83
C LYS A 222 10.95 24.37 -0.84
N GLN A 223 10.13 24.17 0.18
CA GLN A 223 10.28 23.13 1.19
C GLN A 223 9.57 21.82 0.80
N CYS A 224 8.57 21.88 -0.10
CA CYS A 224 7.95 20.67 -0.65
C CYS A 224 8.95 19.82 -1.44
N GLY A 225 8.77 18.50 -1.37
CA GLY A 225 9.43 17.50 -2.19
C GLY A 225 9.19 17.74 -3.68
N LYS A 226 10.07 17.18 -4.51
CA LYS A 226 10.11 17.48 -5.95
C LYS A 226 8.81 17.10 -6.68
N PHE A 227 8.18 15.99 -6.29
CA PHE A 227 6.93 15.54 -6.90
C PHE A 227 5.77 16.44 -6.44
N GLU A 228 5.66 16.66 -5.13
CA GLU A 228 4.63 17.51 -4.53
C GLU A 228 4.68 18.94 -5.09
N ARG A 229 5.87 19.54 -5.18
CA ARG A 229 6.07 20.86 -5.78
C ARG A 229 5.57 20.92 -7.23
N ASN A 230 5.80 19.88 -8.03
CA ASN A 230 5.33 19.86 -9.41
C ASN A 230 3.81 19.76 -9.47
N LYS A 231 3.21 18.89 -8.66
CA LYS A 231 1.76 18.72 -8.56
C LYS A 231 1.07 20.05 -8.23
N VAL A 232 1.53 20.69 -7.16
CA VAL A 232 1.01 21.98 -6.68
C VAL A 232 1.17 23.08 -7.74
N LYS A 233 2.33 23.19 -8.40
CA LYS A 233 2.55 24.18 -9.48
C LYS A 233 1.63 23.99 -10.69
N THR A 234 1.19 22.76 -10.93
CA THR A 234 0.33 22.44 -12.07
C THR A 234 -1.16 22.58 -11.79
N GLY A 235 -1.56 22.87 -10.55
CA GLY A 235 -2.97 23.02 -10.14
C GLY A 235 -3.73 21.70 -10.09
N CYS A 236 -3.05 20.56 -10.15
CA CYS A 236 -3.67 19.25 -10.07
C CYS A 236 -3.97 18.95 -8.59
N THR A 237 -5.19 19.30 -8.15
CA THR A 237 -5.71 19.04 -6.80
C THR A 237 -6.03 17.57 -6.55
N ASP A 238 -5.88 16.71 -7.57
CA ASP A 238 -6.32 15.34 -7.47
C ASP A 238 -5.38 14.55 -6.53
N GLN A 239 -5.87 14.17 -5.36
CA GLN A 239 -5.26 13.16 -4.49
C GLN A 239 -5.02 11.84 -5.26
N ARG A 240 -5.64 11.66 -6.43
CA ARG A 240 -5.55 10.53 -7.35
C ARG A 240 -4.19 10.34 -8.04
N SER A 241 -3.32 11.35 -8.05
CA SER A 241 -1.96 11.26 -8.64
C SER A 241 -0.91 10.89 -7.58
N ALA A 242 -0.95 9.67 -7.05
CA ALA A 242 0.10 9.15 -6.18
C ALA A 242 1.38 8.86 -6.99
N LEU A 243 2.57 9.14 -6.45
CA LEU A 243 3.83 8.80 -7.12
C LEU A 243 3.89 7.30 -7.47
N ALA A 244 3.28 6.46 -6.63
CA ALA A 244 3.12 5.02 -6.86
C ALA A 244 2.54 4.66 -8.24
N VAL A 245 1.53 5.40 -8.72
CA VAL A 245 0.93 5.17 -10.05
C VAL A 245 1.96 5.40 -11.16
N PHE A 246 2.74 6.48 -11.05
CA PHE A 246 3.79 6.77 -12.03
C PHE A 246 4.99 5.82 -11.94
N LEU A 247 5.25 5.25 -10.76
CA LEU A 247 6.23 4.17 -10.61
C LEU A 247 5.78 2.92 -11.36
N VAL A 248 4.51 2.52 -11.23
CA VAL A 248 3.98 1.37 -11.99
C VAL A 248 4.07 1.65 -13.49
N ALA A 249 3.69 2.86 -13.92
CA ALA A 249 3.80 3.25 -15.31
C ALA A 249 5.25 3.20 -15.82
N SER A 250 6.22 3.57 -14.97
CA SER A 250 7.64 3.49 -15.29
C SER A 250 8.14 2.06 -15.45
N VAL A 251 7.65 1.12 -14.62
CA VAL A 251 7.99 -0.31 -14.76
C VAL A 251 7.42 -0.86 -16.07
N LEU A 252 6.19 -0.48 -16.42
CA LEU A 252 5.55 -0.86 -17.68
C LEU A 252 6.27 -0.30 -18.91
N GLU A 253 6.58 1.00 -18.94
CA GLU A 253 7.32 1.63 -20.06
C GLU A 253 8.71 0.99 -20.23
N ALA A 254 9.39 0.65 -19.14
CA ALA A 254 10.70 -0.01 -19.21
C ALA A 254 10.65 -1.37 -19.91
N LYS A 255 9.48 -2.01 -19.97
CA LYS A 255 9.26 -3.36 -20.51
C LYS A 255 8.35 -3.40 -21.72
N ASN A 256 7.84 -2.25 -22.14
CA ASN A 256 6.96 -2.08 -23.28
C ASN A 256 7.39 -2.93 -24.50
N LYS A 257 8.66 -2.84 -24.91
CA LYS A 257 9.17 -3.60 -26.06
C LYS A 257 9.05 -5.12 -25.93
N ARG A 258 9.21 -5.66 -24.72
CA ARG A 258 9.05 -7.10 -24.45
C ARG A 258 7.57 -7.45 -24.38
N ILE A 259 6.78 -6.67 -23.65
CA ILE A 259 5.32 -6.87 -23.53
C ILE A 259 4.66 -6.91 -24.91
N LEU A 260 4.96 -5.94 -25.80
CA LEU A 260 4.39 -5.89 -27.15
C LEU A 260 4.82 -7.04 -28.07
N LYS A 261 5.93 -7.73 -27.78
CA LYS A 261 6.48 -8.79 -28.63
C LYS A 261 6.17 -10.19 -28.12
N GLU A 262 6.26 -10.37 -26.81
CA GLU A 262 6.25 -11.67 -26.14
C GLU A 262 4.87 -11.97 -25.54
N ALA A 263 4.13 -10.97 -25.05
CA ALA A 263 2.89 -11.21 -24.31
C ALA A 263 1.72 -11.49 -25.26
N LYS A 264 1.14 -12.69 -25.12
CA LYS A 264 -0.06 -13.15 -25.82
C LYS A 264 -1.27 -13.31 -24.89
N GLY A 265 -1.05 -13.25 -23.58
CA GLY A 265 -2.08 -13.20 -22.55
C GLY A 265 -1.61 -12.45 -21.32
N LEU A 266 -2.52 -12.29 -20.35
CA LEU A 266 -2.24 -11.58 -19.10
C LEU A 266 -1.17 -12.27 -18.26
N ASP A 267 -1.15 -13.61 -18.27
CA ASP A 267 -0.15 -14.40 -17.55
C ASP A 267 1.27 -14.11 -18.03
N ASP A 268 1.46 -13.92 -19.34
CA ASP A 268 2.75 -13.53 -19.90
C ASP A 268 3.17 -12.14 -19.42
N VAL A 269 2.22 -11.20 -19.30
CA VAL A 269 2.48 -9.86 -18.76
C VAL A 269 2.94 -9.97 -17.31
N VAL A 270 2.23 -10.76 -16.48
CA VAL A 270 2.59 -10.97 -15.07
C VAL A 270 3.97 -11.64 -14.97
N GLN A 271 4.26 -12.63 -15.81
CA GLN A 271 5.56 -13.31 -15.83
C GLN A 271 6.68 -12.35 -16.23
N ILE A 272 6.50 -11.57 -17.31
CA ILE A 272 7.48 -10.58 -17.77
C ILE A 272 7.77 -9.54 -16.69
N LEU A 273 6.75 -9.15 -15.91
CA LEU A 273 6.91 -8.22 -14.80
C LEU A 273 7.61 -8.88 -13.60
N SER A 274 7.29 -10.14 -13.31
CA SER A 274 7.86 -10.92 -12.21
C SER A 274 9.34 -11.25 -12.43
N ASP A 275 9.78 -11.46 -13.67
CA ASP A 275 11.20 -11.68 -14.02
C ASP A 275 12.12 -10.51 -13.62
N ILE A 276 11.54 -9.35 -13.30
CA ILE A 276 12.25 -8.12 -12.95
C ILE A 276 12.31 -7.95 -11.43
N THR A 277 11.41 -8.62 -10.70
CA THR A 277 11.30 -8.53 -9.25
C THR A 277 12.65 -8.84 -8.60
N GLY A 278 13.21 -7.87 -7.89
CA GLY A 278 14.53 -7.96 -7.26
C GLY A 278 15.73 -7.39 -8.05
N ASN A 279 15.57 -6.97 -9.31
CA ASN A 279 16.64 -6.38 -10.14
C ASN A 279 16.33 -4.93 -10.59
N ILE A 280 15.34 -4.29 -9.97
CA ILE A 280 14.89 -2.95 -10.33
C ILE A 280 15.71 -1.90 -9.57
N ASP A 281 16.39 -1.01 -10.31
CA ASP A 281 17.01 0.18 -9.73
C ASP A 281 15.93 1.21 -9.36
N ALA A 282 15.63 1.33 -8.06
CA ALA A 282 14.64 2.26 -7.53
C ALA A 282 14.90 3.73 -7.93
N ARG A 283 16.17 4.17 -7.98
CA ARG A 283 16.51 5.54 -8.39
C ARG A 283 16.17 5.77 -9.85
N LYS A 284 16.47 4.79 -10.71
CA LYS A 284 16.13 4.86 -12.14
C LYS A 284 14.61 4.90 -12.33
N VAL A 285 13.87 4.02 -11.68
CA VAL A 285 12.40 3.98 -11.79
C VAL A 285 11.77 5.28 -11.28
N CYS A 286 12.23 5.85 -10.18
CA CYS A 286 11.73 7.16 -9.72
C CYS A 286 12.04 8.30 -10.71
N LYS A 287 13.22 8.31 -11.34
CA LYS A 287 13.56 9.32 -12.36
C LYS A 287 12.66 9.20 -13.59
N ASP A 288 12.41 7.98 -14.04
CA ASP A 288 11.58 7.71 -15.21
C ASP A 288 10.09 7.98 -14.91
N ALA A 289 9.60 7.63 -13.72
CA ALA A 289 8.28 8.02 -13.23
C ALA A 289 8.06 9.55 -13.27
N LEU A 290 9.05 10.35 -12.86
CA LEU A 290 8.98 11.81 -12.96
C LEU A 290 8.93 12.31 -14.41
N LYS A 291 9.57 11.63 -15.35
CA LYS A 291 9.50 11.97 -16.78
C LYS A 291 8.11 11.65 -17.33
N ILE A 292 7.56 10.48 -16.99
CA ILE A 292 6.21 10.06 -17.36
C ILE A 292 5.18 11.05 -16.82
N HIS A 293 5.28 11.44 -15.55
CA HIS A 293 4.39 12.43 -14.96
C HIS A 293 4.41 13.77 -15.73
N LYS A 294 5.59 14.28 -16.08
CA LYS A 294 5.72 15.49 -16.91
C LYS A 294 5.11 15.31 -18.30
N LYS A 295 5.36 14.18 -18.95
CA LYS A 295 4.83 13.83 -20.28
C LYS A 295 3.30 13.76 -20.24
N TYR A 296 2.74 13.11 -19.24
CA TYR A 296 1.29 13.04 -18.98
C TYR A 296 0.69 14.44 -18.83
N LEU A 297 1.22 15.26 -17.92
CA LEU A 297 0.72 16.63 -17.69
C LEU A 297 0.81 17.52 -18.95
N SER A 298 1.84 17.35 -19.78
CA SER A 298 1.99 18.12 -21.02
C SER A 298 0.97 17.75 -22.10
N LYS A 299 0.52 16.49 -22.11
CA LYS A 299 -0.44 15.97 -23.08
C LYS A 299 -1.89 16.11 -22.60
N ALA A 300 -2.13 15.99 -21.30
CA ALA A 300 -3.46 16.14 -20.70
C ALA A 300 -3.98 17.60 -20.70
N LYS A 301 -3.09 18.59 -20.90
CA LYS A 301 -3.45 20.01 -21.06
C LYS A 301 -3.73 20.43 -22.51
N LYS A 302 -3.59 19.52 -23.47
CA LYS A 302 -3.96 19.72 -24.88
C LYS A 302 -5.27 19.01 -25.16
#